data_AF-A0A8J4LP22-F1
#
_entry.id   AF-A0A8J4LP22-F1
#
_cell.length_a   1.000
_cell.length_b   1.000
_cell.length_c   1.000
_cell.angle_alpha   90.00
_cell.angle_beta   90.00
_cell.angle_gamma   90.00
#
_symmetry.space_group_name_H-M   'P 1'
#
loop_
_entity.id
_entity.type
_entity.pdbx_description
1 polymer ?
#
loop_
_entity_poly.entity_id
_entity_poly.type
_entity_poly.pdbx_seq_one_letter_code
_entity_poly.pdbx_strand_id
1 'polypeptide(L)'
;MALSFHTTSRKLSLFSGAAPCRIASRRPQSLVRVSQLPSSSDIGELQHLNNLHNQRAASILSVDVQNDAGGPDYSLVQRNLALELVRVTEAAALAAGRWFGKGDKNAADQAAVDMMRKVLNSVAMDGVVVIGEGEKDEAPMLYCGERIGDGSMFPKVDIAVDPLDGTSLTSQGRNGAISVIAVAEQGSLFDPGPCMYMEKLAVGPQVDPDSVSLDYSVRHNIKWVAKALDKPVSDVTVLMLDRPRHADLIRQCRDAGARIRLISDGDVAGAIEVAKAGAPVDMMMGIGGTPEGVIAACALKCMGGHIQGRLWPRDEKERAAAIARGYDINKILLMDDLVRGDDVFFAATGVSDGDLLRGVRYYSGGASTNSIVMRCKSGTVRFIETYHKWTKPSVTNISLDDSDDSTAMNRRTNGNGSSSSAHHYGGATRGRGAGQRPPW
;
A
#
# COMPACT_ATOMS: atom_id res chain seq x y z
N MET A 1 -52.99 -28.96 2.85
CA MET A 1 -52.09 -29.85 3.63
C MET A 1 -51.27 -28.93 4.54
N ALA A 2 -51.67 -28.52 5.75
CA ALA A 2 -52.32 -29.15 6.90
C ALA A 2 -51.49 -30.25 7.57
N LEU A 3 -50.90 -29.89 8.73
CA LEU A 3 -50.80 -30.61 10.02
C LEU A 3 -49.69 -29.91 10.85
N SER A 4 -49.92 -29.07 11.88
CA SER A 4 -50.71 -29.14 13.13
C SER A 4 -49.94 -29.71 14.35
N PHE A 5 -49.64 -28.79 15.28
CA PHE A 5 -49.69 -28.84 16.76
C PHE A 5 -49.22 -30.08 17.56
N HIS A 6 -48.33 -29.87 18.55
CA HIS A 6 -48.74 -29.87 19.97
C HIS A 6 -47.67 -29.33 20.95
N THR A 7 -48.12 -28.38 21.76
CA THR A 7 -47.58 -27.85 23.01
C THR A 7 -47.73 -28.82 24.18
N THR A 8 -46.80 -28.82 25.15
CA THR A 8 -47.22 -28.90 26.57
C THR A 8 -46.25 -28.21 27.51
N SER A 9 -46.81 -27.32 28.32
CA SER A 9 -46.23 -26.61 29.45
C SER A 9 -46.38 -27.46 30.72
N ARG A 10 -45.44 -27.37 31.68
CA ARG A 10 -45.78 -27.48 33.11
C ARG A 10 -44.77 -26.74 34.01
N LYS A 11 -45.37 -26.06 34.98
CA LYS A 11 -44.85 -25.13 35.98
C LYS A 11 -44.46 -25.83 37.30
N LEU A 12 -43.81 -25.04 38.17
CA LEU A 12 -43.86 -24.99 39.65
C LEU A 12 -42.77 -25.72 40.48
N SER A 13 -41.76 -24.92 40.89
CA SER A 13 -41.39 -24.49 42.27
C SER A 13 -41.31 -25.43 43.49
N LEU A 14 -40.28 -25.12 44.30
CA LEU A 14 -40.08 -25.29 45.76
C LEU A 14 -39.47 -26.61 46.26
N PHE A 15 -38.27 -26.53 46.86
CA PHE A 15 -38.02 -26.93 48.26
C PHE A 15 -36.66 -26.41 48.74
N SER A 16 -36.68 -25.82 49.94
CA SER A 16 -35.54 -25.38 50.75
C SER A 16 -34.88 -26.55 51.49
N GLY A 17 -33.58 -26.48 51.78
CA GLY A 17 -32.97 -27.32 52.82
C GLY A 17 -31.45 -27.17 52.92
N ALA A 18 -30.97 -26.70 54.07
CA ALA A 18 -29.57 -26.38 54.34
C ALA A 18 -28.80 -27.52 55.04
N ALA A 19 -27.47 -27.54 54.76
CA ALA A 19 -26.33 -28.04 55.56
C ALA A 19 -26.09 -29.58 55.70
N PRO A 20 -24.88 -30.02 56.14
CA PRO A 20 -23.54 -29.75 55.62
C PRO A 20 -22.76 -31.07 55.37
N CYS A 21 -21.75 -31.12 54.47
CA CYS A 21 -20.85 -32.27 54.38
C CYS A 21 -19.37 -31.87 54.40
N ARG A 22 -18.64 -32.48 55.35
CA ARG A 22 -17.23 -32.24 55.67
C ARG A 22 -16.27 -32.86 54.64
N ILE A 23 -15.26 -32.07 54.29
CA ILE A 23 -13.84 -32.35 53.98
C ILE A 23 -13.46 -33.81 53.69
N ALA A 24 -12.99 -34.04 52.45
CA ALA A 24 -11.92 -34.99 52.16
C ALA A 24 -10.87 -34.30 51.27
N SER A 25 -9.74 -33.94 51.87
CA SER A 25 -8.57 -33.38 51.22
C SER A 25 -7.88 -34.43 50.34
N ARG A 26 -7.86 -34.22 49.01
CA ARG A 26 -6.87 -34.85 48.12
C ARG A 26 -6.21 -33.76 47.27
N ARG A 27 -4.96 -33.46 47.59
CA ARG A 27 -4.03 -32.65 46.78
C ARG A 27 -3.67 -33.46 45.52
N PRO A 28 -3.71 -32.89 44.31
CA PRO A 28 -2.87 -33.37 43.22
C PRO A 28 -1.49 -32.70 43.36
N GLN A 29 -0.47 -33.47 43.76
CA GLN A 29 0.92 -33.06 43.58
C GLN A 29 1.29 -33.25 42.11
N SER A 30 1.27 -32.17 41.33
CA SER A 30 2.06 -32.08 40.10
C SER A 30 3.19 -31.07 40.35
N LEU A 31 4.37 -31.60 40.70
CA LEU A 31 5.62 -30.85 40.76
C LEU A 31 5.98 -30.38 39.34
N VAL A 32 5.71 -29.10 39.04
CA VAL A 32 6.41 -28.40 37.95
C VAL A 32 7.76 -27.97 38.52
N ARG A 33 8.86 -28.45 37.92
CA ARG A 33 10.20 -27.93 38.22
C ARG A 33 10.27 -26.49 37.74
N VAL A 34 10.23 -25.54 38.68
CA VAL A 34 10.64 -24.15 38.46
C VAL A 34 12.16 -24.13 38.47
N SER A 35 12.77 -24.33 37.31
CA SER A 35 14.20 -24.09 37.10
C SER A 35 14.35 -23.26 35.84
N GLN A 36 14.23 -21.95 36.03
CA GLN A 36 14.73 -20.81 35.22
C GLN A 36 13.76 -19.64 35.41
N LEU A 37 13.79 -19.05 36.61
CA LEU A 37 13.40 -17.65 36.77
C LEU A 37 14.59 -16.82 36.27
N PRO A 38 14.36 -15.72 35.51
CA PRO A 38 15.43 -14.83 35.09
C PRO A 38 16.20 -14.35 36.33
N SER A 39 17.53 -14.27 36.22
CA SER A 39 18.36 -13.81 37.33
C SER A 39 18.04 -12.35 37.68
N SER A 40 18.37 -11.94 38.91
CA SER A 40 18.17 -10.56 39.38
C SER A 40 18.88 -9.51 38.50
N SER A 41 19.88 -9.93 37.72
CA SER A 41 20.52 -9.14 36.66
C SER A 41 19.56 -8.77 35.53
N ASP A 42 18.78 -9.73 35.04
CA ASP A 42 17.92 -9.61 33.86
C ASP A 42 16.71 -8.74 34.15
N ILE A 43 16.21 -8.80 35.40
CA ILE A 43 15.14 -7.91 35.90
C ILE A 43 15.67 -6.48 36.05
N GLY A 44 16.92 -6.31 36.51
CA GLY A 44 17.57 -5.01 36.63
C GLY A 44 17.82 -4.33 35.28
N GLU A 45 18.23 -5.10 34.28
CA GLU A 45 18.45 -4.61 32.92
C GLU A 45 17.13 -4.22 32.23
N LEU A 46 16.08 -5.04 32.40
CA LEU A 46 14.72 -4.72 31.93
C LEU A 46 14.14 -3.48 32.63
N GLN A 47 14.38 -3.30 33.93
CA GLN A 47 13.92 -2.11 34.66
C GLN A 47 14.70 -0.85 34.29
N HIS A 48 16.01 -0.96 34.04
CA HIS A 48 16.83 0.14 33.58
C HIS A 48 16.43 0.60 32.17
N LEU A 49 16.21 -0.35 31.26
CA LEU A 49 15.67 -0.09 29.92
C LEU A 49 14.27 0.54 30.01
N ASN A 50 13.38 0.05 30.88
CA ASN A 50 12.04 0.61 31.04
C ASN A 50 12.05 2.06 31.56
N ASN A 51 13.02 2.41 32.41
CA ASN A 51 13.18 3.78 32.90
C ASN A 51 13.75 4.73 31.84
N LEU A 52 14.73 4.28 31.05
CA LEU A 52 15.22 5.01 29.87
C LEU A 52 14.12 5.19 28.81
N HIS A 53 13.28 4.17 28.63
CA HIS A 53 12.16 4.19 27.69
C HIS A 53 11.05 5.14 28.13
N ASN A 54 10.69 5.17 29.41
CA ASN A 54 9.70 6.12 29.92
C ASN A 54 10.18 7.58 29.83
N GLN A 55 11.48 7.82 30.00
CA GLN A 55 12.08 9.16 29.82
C GLN A 55 12.09 9.58 28.33
N ARG A 56 12.35 8.65 27.40
CA ARG A 56 12.30 8.91 25.95
C ARG A 56 10.88 8.99 25.39
N ALA A 57 9.98 8.14 25.84
CA ALA A 57 8.56 8.20 25.49
C ALA A 57 7.93 9.51 25.97
N ALA A 58 8.30 10.02 27.15
CA ALA A 58 7.89 11.33 27.61
C ALA A 58 8.44 12.48 26.76
N SER A 59 9.66 12.36 26.20
CA SER A 59 10.22 13.36 25.27
C SER A 59 9.68 13.27 23.84
N ILE A 60 9.19 12.09 23.42
CA ILE A 60 8.54 11.89 22.11
C ILE A 60 7.05 12.28 22.17
N LEU A 61 6.41 12.12 23.33
CA LEU A 61 5.02 12.53 23.58
C LEU A 61 4.89 13.99 24.02
N SER A 62 5.97 14.67 24.37
CA SER A 62 5.97 16.13 24.55
C SER A 62 6.05 16.81 23.20
N VAL A 63 4.93 16.79 22.47
CA VAL A 63 4.68 17.82 21.46
C VAL A 63 4.55 19.13 22.24
N ASP A 64 5.58 19.97 22.20
CA ASP A 64 5.49 21.33 22.71
C ASP A 64 4.38 22.04 21.94
N VAL A 65 3.22 22.19 22.57
CA VAL A 65 2.02 22.85 22.02
C VAL A 65 2.19 24.39 21.99
N GLN A 66 3.43 24.88 22.01
CA GLN A 66 3.71 26.31 22.02
C GLN A 66 4.53 26.66 20.78
N ASN A 67 3.78 27.10 19.75
CA ASN A 67 4.20 27.53 18.41
C ASN A 67 4.68 26.42 17.47
N ASP A 68 3.76 25.89 16.66
CA ASP A 68 3.94 25.75 15.20
C ASP A 68 2.65 25.19 14.57
N ALA A 69 2.27 25.70 13.41
CA ALA A 69 1.09 25.24 12.68
C ALA A 69 1.29 23.77 12.28
N GLY A 70 0.73 22.83 13.06
CA GLY A 70 0.86 21.37 12.87
C GLY A 70 0.16 20.80 11.63
N GLY A 71 0.08 21.57 10.55
CA GLY A 71 -0.39 21.13 9.23
C GLY A 71 0.76 21.14 8.21
N PRO A 72 0.55 20.53 7.03
CA PRO A 72 1.55 20.56 5.97
C PRO A 72 1.97 21.99 5.63
N ASP A 73 3.28 22.24 5.58
CA ASP A 73 3.83 23.53 5.18
C ASP A 73 3.63 23.75 3.67
N TYR A 74 2.78 24.73 3.33
CA TYR A 74 2.50 25.15 1.95
C TYR A 74 3.29 26.39 1.53
N SER A 75 4.15 26.94 2.39
CA SER A 75 4.93 28.16 2.09
C SER A 75 5.97 27.94 0.97
N LEU A 76 6.37 26.67 0.76
CA LEU A 76 7.27 26.23 -0.30
C LEU A 76 6.57 25.21 -1.21
N VAL A 77 5.68 25.67 -2.09
CA VAL A 77 5.09 24.82 -3.14
C VAL A 77 6.17 24.44 -4.16
N GLN A 78 6.93 23.39 -3.86
CA GLN A 78 7.84 22.73 -4.80
C GLN A 78 7.04 21.87 -5.78
N ARG A 79 7.55 21.67 -7.00
CA ARG A 79 6.91 20.84 -8.02
C ARG A 79 6.66 19.43 -7.46
N ASN A 80 5.40 19.01 -7.41
CA ASN A 80 5.03 17.73 -6.82
C ASN A 80 4.98 16.64 -7.90
N LEU A 81 6.12 15.99 -8.14
CA LEU A 81 6.21 14.84 -9.05
C LEU A 81 5.19 13.76 -8.71
N ALA A 82 4.84 13.56 -7.44
CA ALA A 82 3.93 12.50 -7.00
C ALA A 82 2.58 12.52 -7.74
N LEU A 83 2.03 13.71 -8.03
CA LEU A 83 0.76 13.84 -8.75
C LEU A 83 0.90 13.57 -10.25
N GLU A 84 2.08 13.71 -10.83
CA GLU A 84 2.32 13.27 -12.21
C GLU A 84 2.53 11.74 -12.26
N LEU A 85 3.22 11.18 -11.25
CA LEU A 85 3.49 9.75 -11.12
C LEU A 85 2.23 8.89 -10.91
N VAL A 86 1.13 9.44 -10.38
CA VAL A 86 -0.14 8.69 -10.28
C VAL A 86 -0.61 8.25 -11.66
N ARG A 87 -0.51 9.11 -12.68
CA ARG A 87 -0.97 8.80 -14.04
C ARG A 87 -0.13 7.70 -14.69
N VAL A 88 1.13 7.57 -14.27
CA VAL A 88 2.03 6.51 -14.72
C VAL A 88 1.52 5.16 -14.25
N THR A 89 1.28 4.99 -12.96
CA THR A 89 0.77 3.73 -12.40
C THR A 89 -0.69 3.48 -12.80
N GLU A 90 -1.51 4.51 -12.96
CA GLU A 90 -2.87 4.36 -13.49
C GLU A 90 -2.88 3.82 -14.92
N ALA A 91 -2.03 4.34 -15.80
CA ALA A 91 -1.94 3.86 -17.18
C ALA A 91 -1.46 2.42 -17.25
N ALA A 92 -0.44 2.08 -16.46
CA ALA A 92 0.07 0.71 -16.34
C ALA A 92 -1.01 -0.25 -15.80
N ALA A 93 -1.71 0.15 -14.73
CA ALA A 93 -2.77 -0.66 -14.15
C ALA A 93 -3.97 -0.84 -15.09
N LEU A 94 -4.37 0.22 -15.81
CA LEU A 94 -5.42 0.14 -16.84
C LEU A 94 -5.04 -0.78 -18.01
N ALA A 95 -3.76 -0.94 -18.30
CA ALA A 95 -3.27 -1.84 -19.34
C ALA A 95 -3.21 -3.29 -18.82
N ALA A 96 -2.55 -3.52 -17.69
CA ALA A 96 -2.45 -4.82 -17.03
C ALA A 96 -3.83 -5.40 -16.68
N GLY A 97 -4.76 -4.56 -16.20
CA GLY A 97 -6.11 -4.96 -15.83
C GLY A 97 -6.92 -5.57 -16.98
N ARG A 98 -6.56 -5.31 -18.24
CA ARG A 98 -7.17 -5.96 -19.41
C ARG A 98 -6.77 -7.43 -19.57
N TRP A 99 -5.74 -7.87 -18.85
CA TRP A 99 -5.23 -9.23 -18.83
C TRP A 99 -5.65 -10.03 -17.59
N PHE A 100 -6.45 -9.42 -16.72
CA PHE A 100 -6.94 -10.06 -15.51
C PHE A 100 -7.70 -11.36 -15.83
N GLY A 101 -7.21 -12.48 -15.31
CA GLY A 101 -7.79 -13.82 -15.50
C GLY A 101 -7.58 -14.45 -16.88
N LYS A 102 -6.71 -13.88 -17.73
CA LYS A 102 -6.48 -14.40 -19.10
C LYS A 102 -5.42 -15.50 -19.21
N GLY A 103 -4.74 -15.87 -18.11
CA GLY A 103 -3.73 -16.92 -18.09
C GLY A 103 -2.40 -16.56 -18.73
N ASP A 104 -2.20 -15.30 -19.17
CA ASP A 104 -0.96 -14.84 -19.78
C ASP A 104 -0.31 -13.76 -18.92
N LYS A 105 0.66 -14.17 -18.11
CA LYS A 105 1.39 -13.28 -17.20
C LYS A 105 2.34 -12.35 -17.94
N ASN A 106 2.97 -12.82 -19.02
CA ASN A 106 3.98 -12.06 -19.75
C ASN A 106 3.31 -10.94 -20.55
N ALA A 107 2.14 -11.21 -21.15
CA ALA A 107 1.40 -10.17 -21.86
C ALA A 107 0.77 -9.14 -20.92
N ALA A 108 0.35 -9.55 -19.71
CA ALA A 108 -0.10 -8.62 -18.67
C ALA A 108 1.02 -7.65 -18.26
N ASP A 109 2.20 -8.21 -18.03
CA ASP A 109 3.41 -7.50 -17.61
C ASP A 109 3.90 -6.53 -18.70
N GLN A 110 4.06 -7.03 -19.93
CA GLN A 110 4.44 -6.21 -21.08
C GLN A 110 3.49 -5.03 -21.29
N ALA A 111 2.18 -5.25 -21.17
CA ALA A 111 1.20 -4.17 -21.29
C ALA A 111 1.36 -3.09 -20.22
N ALA A 112 1.76 -3.48 -19.00
CA ALA A 112 2.06 -2.54 -17.91
C ALA A 112 3.34 -1.75 -18.21
N VAL A 113 4.42 -2.44 -18.57
CA VAL A 113 5.73 -1.86 -18.94
C VAL A 113 5.57 -0.82 -20.05
N ASP A 114 4.89 -1.18 -21.13
CA ASP A 114 4.68 -0.32 -22.31
C ASP A 114 4.01 1.00 -21.92
N MET A 115 2.93 0.92 -21.14
CA MET A 115 2.14 2.08 -20.76
C MET A 115 2.81 2.91 -19.67
N MET A 116 3.48 2.27 -18.70
CA MET A 116 4.29 2.95 -17.70
C MET A 116 5.38 3.79 -18.37
N ARG A 117 6.21 3.16 -19.21
CA ARG A 117 7.31 3.83 -19.91
C ARG A 117 6.81 4.96 -20.82
N LYS A 118 5.72 4.72 -21.56
CA LYS A 118 5.13 5.75 -22.44
C LYS A 118 4.73 7.01 -21.68
N VAL A 119 4.12 6.87 -20.50
CA VAL A 119 3.69 8.02 -19.69
C VAL A 119 4.89 8.68 -19.02
N LEU A 120 5.85 7.90 -18.52
CA LEU A 120 7.07 8.43 -17.91
C LEU A 120 7.88 9.33 -18.84
N ASN A 121 7.92 9.01 -20.15
CA ASN A 121 8.58 9.87 -21.15
C ASN A 121 7.95 11.26 -21.30
N SER A 122 6.78 11.51 -20.70
CA SER A 122 6.13 12.83 -20.70
C SER A 122 6.28 13.59 -19.37
N VAL A 123 6.91 12.97 -18.35
CA VAL A 123 7.14 13.57 -17.04
C VAL A 123 8.37 14.47 -17.11
N ALA A 124 8.26 15.67 -16.55
CA ALA A 124 9.34 16.65 -16.61
C ALA A 124 10.43 16.37 -15.56
N MET A 125 11.43 15.58 -15.94
CA MET A 125 12.57 15.15 -15.12
C MET A 125 13.74 14.61 -15.97
N ASP A 126 14.94 14.53 -15.37
CA ASP A 126 16.08 13.71 -15.85
C ASP A 126 16.17 12.47 -14.96
N GLY A 127 15.46 11.42 -15.32
CA GLY A 127 15.37 10.19 -14.53
C GLY A 127 16.33 9.10 -15.00
N VAL A 128 16.87 8.34 -14.06
CA VAL A 128 17.62 7.10 -14.31
C VAL A 128 16.92 5.94 -13.62
N VAL A 129 16.60 4.88 -14.36
CA VAL A 129 16.03 3.65 -13.80
C VAL A 129 17.13 2.93 -13.01
N VAL A 130 17.02 2.89 -11.69
CA VAL A 130 17.91 2.12 -10.81
C VAL A 130 17.34 0.72 -10.57
N ILE A 131 16.02 0.62 -10.50
CA ILE A 131 15.27 -0.63 -10.35
C ILE A 131 14.21 -0.67 -11.45
N GLY A 132 14.19 -1.74 -12.24
CA GLY A 132 13.17 -1.98 -13.24
C GLY A 132 13.11 -3.46 -13.66
N GLU A 133 12.75 -3.71 -14.92
CA GLU A 133 12.46 -5.05 -15.45
C GLU A 133 13.67 -6.01 -15.47
N GLY A 134 14.88 -5.44 -15.44
CA GLY A 134 16.12 -6.21 -15.42
C GLY A 134 17.28 -5.47 -16.06
N GLU A 135 18.34 -6.21 -16.39
CA GLU A 135 19.50 -5.69 -17.09
C GLU A 135 19.18 -5.38 -18.56
N LYS A 136 19.95 -4.47 -19.17
CA LYS A 136 19.71 -4.00 -20.56
C LYS A 136 19.65 -5.12 -21.61
N ASP A 137 20.41 -6.17 -21.41
CA ASP A 137 20.45 -7.30 -22.35
C ASP A 137 19.24 -8.25 -22.19
N GLU A 138 18.53 -8.15 -21.06
CA GLU A 138 17.41 -9.02 -20.67
C GLU A 138 16.05 -8.29 -20.78
N ALA A 139 16.04 -6.96 -20.63
CA ALA A 139 14.85 -6.12 -20.66
C ALA A 139 14.94 -5.04 -21.76
N PRO A 140 14.04 -5.03 -22.77
CA PRO A 140 14.08 -4.03 -23.84
C PRO A 140 13.64 -2.63 -23.39
N MET A 141 12.94 -2.53 -22.24
CA MET A 141 12.34 -1.32 -21.70
C MET A 141 12.40 -1.36 -20.18
N LEU A 142 12.52 -0.19 -19.56
CA LEU A 142 12.67 0.00 -18.12
C LEU A 142 13.84 -0.82 -17.54
N TYR A 143 14.94 -0.92 -18.29
CA TYR A 143 16.14 -1.62 -17.85
C TYR A 143 16.98 -0.77 -16.89
N CYS A 144 17.77 -1.42 -16.03
CA CYS A 144 18.70 -0.74 -15.12
C CYS A 144 19.68 0.15 -15.90
N GLY A 145 19.65 1.45 -15.61
CA GLY A 145 20.43 2.50 -16.28
C GLY A 145 19.70 3.18 -17.45
N GLU A 146 18.45 2.83 -17.77
CA GLU A 146 17.67 3.57 -18.78
C GLU A 146 17.43 5.02 -18.32
N ARG A 147 17.62 5.97 -19.24
CA ARG A 147 17.26 7.38 -19.02
C ARG A 147 15.83 7.64 -19.48
N ILE A 148 15.03 8.23 -18.59
CA ILE A 148 13.59 8.43 -18.76
C ILE A 148 13.19 9.86 -18.35
N GLY A 149 12.25 10.45 -19.09
CA GLY A 149 11.73 11.80 -18.86
C GLY A 149 11.48 12.54 -20.17
N ASP A 150 11.01 13.78 -20.09
CA ASP A 150 10.72 14.63 -21.26
C ASP A 150 11.96 15.32 -21.89
N GLY A 151 13.16 15.04 -21.36
CA GLY A 151 14.41 15.69 -21.75
C GLY A 151 14.76 16.93 -20.92
N SER A 152 13.96 17.26 -19.90
CA SER A 152 14.33 18.24 -18.89
C SER A 152 15.67 17.88 -18.22
N MET A 153 16.49 18.89 -17.92
CA MET A 153 17.77 18.69 -17.22
C MET A 153 17.63 18.49 -15.70
N PHE A 154 16.47 18.87 -15.15
CA PHE A 154 16.15 18.82 -13.73
C PHE A 154 14.64 18.56 -13.52
N PRO A 155 14.26 17.98 -12.37
CA PRO A 155 15.14 17.42 -11.34
C PRO A 155 15.83 16.13 -11.82
N LYS A 156 17.03 15.87 -11.29
CA LYS A 156 17.76 14.61 -11.51
C LYS A 156 17.32 13.59 -10.48
N VAL A 157 16.79 12.46 -10.93
CA VAL A 157 16.14 11.51 -10.04
C VAL A 157 16.55 10.07 -10.34
N ASP A 158 16.57 9.26 -9.29
CA ASP A 158 16.57 7.80 -9.40
C ASP A 158 15.12 7.32 -9.46
N ILE A 159 14.86 6.31 -10.29
CA ILE A 159 13.55 5.72 -10.49
C ILE A 159 13.62 4.23 -10.13
N ALA A 160 12.70 3.78 -9.30
CA ALA A 160 12.39 2.37 -9.10
C ALA A 160 10.97 2.08 -9.58
N VAL A 161 10.82 1.14 -10.50
CA VAL A 161 9.53 0.73 -11.05
C VAL A 161 9.28 -0.76 -10.80
N ASP A 162 8.03 -1.06 -10.51
CA ASP A 162 7.46 -2.39 -10.66
C ASP A 162 6.13 -2.23 -11.41
N PRO A 163 6.16 -2.29 -12.75
CA PRO A 163 4.98 -2.09 -13.58
C PRO A 163 3.81 -2.99 -13.19
N LEU A 164 4.09 -4.23 -12.75
CA LEU A 164 3.08 -5.19 -12.33
C LEU A 164 3.59 -6.12 -11.21
N ASP A 165 3.50 -5.64 -9.96
CA ASP A 165 3.69 -6.48 -8.78
C ASP A 165 2.52 -7.48 -8.69
N GLY A 166 2.80 -8.75 -9.01
CA GLY A 166 1.79 -9.80 -9.10
C GLY A 166 1.35 -10.15 -10.53
N THR A 167 2.28 -10.34 -11.47
CA THR A 167 2.00 -10.88 -12.82
C THR A 167 1.22 -12.22 -12.77
N SER A 168 1.60 -13.11 -11.84
CA SER A 168 0.89 -14.37 -11.58
C SER A 168 -0.52 -14.14 -11.01
N LEU A 169 -0.68 -13.16 -10.11
CA LEU A 169 -1.99 -12.80 -9.56
C LEU A 169 -2.92 -12.31 -10.66
N THR A 170 -2.43 -11.39 -11.50
CA THR A 170 -3.19 -10.81 -12.61
C THR A 170 -3.61 -11.88 -13.61
N SER A 171 -2.67 -12.68 -14.11
CA SER A 171 -2.98 -13.74 -15.09
C SER A 171 -3.98 -14.78 -14.57
N GLN A 172 -3.95 -15.08 -13.27
CA GLN A 172 -4.85 -16.05 -12.63
C GLN A 172 -6.17 -15.43 -12.13
N GLY A 173 -6.37 -14.13 -12.28
CA GLY A 173 -7.58 -13.46 -11.79
C GLY A 173 -7.66 -13.40 -10.27
N ARG A 174 -6.51 -13.29 -9.59
CA ARG A 174 -6.39 -13.23 -8.13
C ARG A 174 -6.17 -11.81 -7.62
N ASN A 175 -6.57 -11.63 -6.37
CA ASN A 175 -6.45 -10.39 -5.62
C ASN A 175 -4.98 -10.06 -5.27
N GLY A 176 -4.70 -8.78 -5.08
CA GLY A 176 -3.44 -8.25 -4.54
C GLY A 176 -2.46 -7.65 -5.55
N ALA A 177 -2.76 -7.64 -6.85
CA ALA A 177 -1.86 -7.09 -7.85
C ALA A 177 -1.92 -5.55 -7.88
N ILE A 178 -0.75 -4.90 -7.92
CA ILE A 178 -0.61 -3.44 -8.00
C ILE A 178 0.45 -3.05 -9.04
N SER A 179 0.37 -1.81 -9.53
CA SER A 179 1.44 -1.17 -10.32
C SER A 179 2.10 -0.10 -9.47
N VAL A 180 3.42 -0.04 -9.43
CA VAL A 180 4.18 0.77 -8.46
C VAL A 180 5.32 1.55 -9.10
N ILE A 181 5.55 2.75 -8.59
CA ILE A 181 6.73 3.55 -8.87
C ILE A 181 7.18 4.30 -7.62
N ALA A 182 8.49 4.35 -7.40
CA ALA A 182 9.15 5.22 -6.45
C ALA A 182 10.20 6.09 -7.17
N VAL A 183 10.32 7.34 -6.74
CA VAL A 183 11.29 8.30 -7.29
C VAL A 183 11.98 9.01 -6.13
N ALA A 184 13.30 9.10 -6.18
CA ALA A 184 14.10 9.81 -5.18
C ALA A 184 15.16 10.69 -5.85
N GLU A 185 15.81 11.57 -5.10
CA GLU A 185 16.98 12.31 -5.58
C GLU A 185 18.04 11.34 -6.16
N GLN A 186 18.70 11.73 -7.25
CA GLN A 186 19.68 10.87 -7.92
C GLN A 186 20.79 10.39 -6.96
N GLY A 187 21.08 9.10 -7.00
CA GLY A 187 21.99 8.38 -6.11
C GLY A 187 21.39 7.99 -4.77
N SER A 188 20.10 8.23 -4.51
CA SER A 188 19.49 7.96 -3.20
C SER A 188 18.93 6.57 -3.04
N LEU A 189 18.62 5.86 -4.14
CA LEU A 189 18.11 4.50 -4.07
C LEU A 189 19.24 3.49 -3.96
N PHE A 190 19.07 2.49 -3.10
CA PHE A 190 19.96 1.34 -3.03
C PHE A 190 19.92 0.53 -4.33
N ASP A 191 21.09 0.28 -4.92
CA ASP A 191 21.24 -0.62 -6.08
C ASP A 191 21.25 -2.09 -5.58
N PRO A 192 20.23 -2.91 -5.93
CA PRO A 192 20.17 -4.33 -5.56
C PRO A 192 21.37 -5.14 -6.05
N GLY A 193 22.04 -4.68 -7.11
CA GLY A 193 23.18 -5.35 -7.71
C GLY A 193 22.84 -6.79 -8.11
N PRO A 194 23.76 -7.76 -7.87
CA PRO A 194 23.54 -9.16 -8.25
C PRO A 194 22.62 -9.93 -7.30
N CYS A 195 22.23 -9.36 -6.15
CA CYS A 195 21.44 -10.04 -5.13
C CYS A 195 19.95 -9.73 -5.31
N MET A 196 19.26 -10.59 -6.05
CA MET A 196 17.83 -10.42 -6.35
C MET A 196 16.90 -10.67 -5.15
N TYR A 197 17.39 -11.25 -4.05
CA TYR A 197 16.58 -11.54 -2.86
C TYR A 197 17.20 -10.91 -1.59
N MET A 198 16.32 -10.56 -0.66
CA MET A 198 16.67 -10.09 0.67
C MET A 198 15.67 -10.58 1.73
N GLU A 199 16.16 -10.81 2.95
CA GLU A 199 15.33 -10.86 4.16
C GLU A 199 14.79 -9.47 4.44
N LYS A 200 13.51 -9.40 4.86
CA LYS A 200 12.77 -8.18 5.12
C LYS A 200 12.09 -8.28 6.49
N LEU A 201 12.14 -7.20 7.26
CA LEU A 201 11.29 -6.98 8.43
C LEU A 201 10.69 -5.58 8.30
N ALA A 202 9.37 -5.47 8.17
CA ALA A 202 8.69 -4.18 8.09
C ALA A 202 7.66 -4.01 9.21
N VAL A 203 7.57 -2.80 9.77
CA VAL A 203 6.67 -2.43 10.87
C VAL A 203 6.10 -1.02 10.65
N GLY A 204 4.92 -0.77 11.22
CA GLY A 204 4.25 0.52 11.15
C GLY A 204 4.86 1.59 12.07
N PRO A 205 4.40 2.85 11.97
CA PRO A 205 4.92 4.01 12.71
C PRO A 205 4.77 3.92 14.23
N GLN A 206 3.93 3.00 14.74
CA GLN A 206 3.74 2.80 16.17
C GLN A 206 4.87 2.00 16.82
N VAL A 207 5.70 1.33 16.02
CA VAL A 207 6.76 0.44 16.50
C VAL A 207 8.09 1.18 16.43
N ASP A 208 8.76 1.30 17.58
CA ASP A 208 10.13 1.82 17.66
C ASP A 208 11.09 0.94 16.83
N PRO A 209 11.78 1.48 15.81
CA PRO A 209 12.67 0.71 14.95
C PRO A 209 13.84 0.07 15.71
N ASP A 210 14.27 0.64 16.83
CA ASP A 210 15.36 0.09 17.66
C ASP A 210 14.89 -1.11 18.51
N SER A 211 13.58 -1.33 18.61
CA SER A 211 12.99 -2.43 19.38
C SER A 211 12.77 -3.71 18.56
N VAL A 212 13.02 -3.67 17.25
CA VAL A 212 12.89 -4.81 16.34
C VAL A 212 14.16 -5.00 15.50
N SER A 213 14.53 -6.25 15.22
CA SER A 213 15.71 -6.51 14.40
C SER A 213 15.63 -7.84 13.67
N LEU A 214 16.18 -7.91 12.46
CA LEU A 214 16.46 -9.18 11.76
C LEU A 214 17.39 -10.11 12.55
N ASP A 215 18.21 -9.58 13.48
CA ASP A 215 19.05 -10.39 14.37
C ASP A 215 18.31 -10.93 15.60
N TYR A 216 17.11 -10.43 15.87
CA TYR A 216 16.32 -10.91 16.99
C TYR A 216 15.49 -12.13 16.62
N SER A 217 15.22 -12.97 17.62
CA SER A 217 14.29 -14.09 17.42
C SER A 217 12.92 -13.60 16.98
N VAL A 218 12.25 -14.37 16.13
CA VAL A 218 10.87 -14.08 15.66
C VAL A 218 9.92 -13.81 16.83
N ARG A 219 10.02 -14.59 17.92
CA ARG A 219 9.24 -14.40 19.14
C ARG A 219 9.48 -13.03 19.79
N HIS A 220 10.71 -12.53 19.78
CA HIS A 220 11.06 -11.23 20.35
C HIS A 220 10.43 -10.10 19.54
N ASN A 221 10.61 -10.10 18.21
CA ASN A 221 10.02 -9.10 17.32
C ASN A 221 8.49 -9.05 17.46
N ILE A 222 7.83 -10.21 17.43
CA ILE A 222 6.36 -10.29 17.59
C ILE A 222 5.90 -9.73 18.94
N LYS A 223 6.61 -10.03 20.03
CA LYS A 223 6.27 -9.51 21.37
C LYS A 223 6.41 -7.98 21.44
N TRP A 224 7.41 -7.42 20.79
CA TRP A 224 7.58 -5.97 20.75
C TRP A 224 6.53 -5.28 19.92
N VAL A 225 6.21 -5.83 18.74
CA VAL A 225 5.09 -5.33 17.93
C VAL A 225 3.78 -5.39 18.72
N ALA A 226 3.52 -6.50 19.44
CA ALA A 226 2.35 -6.63 20.32
C ALA A 226 2.30 -5.53 21.39
N LYS A 227 3.43 -5.27 22.06
CA LYS A 227 3.56 -4.25 23.09
C LYS A 227 3.36 -2.83 22.53
N ALA A 228 3.97 -2.52 21.39
CA ALA A 228 3.86 -1.22 20.74
C ALA A 228 2.43 -0.91 20.28
N LEU A 229 1.69 -1.94 19.86
CA LEU A 229 0.30 -1.83 19.41
C LEU A 229 -0.73 -2.05 20.53
N ASP A 230 -0.29 -2.17 21.79
CA ASP A 230 -1.12 -2.43 22.98
C ASP A 230 -2.14 -3.57 22.78
N LYS A 231 -1.67 -4.71 22.28
CA LYS A 231 -2.53 -5.87 22.02
C LYS A 231 -1.85 -7.20 22.36
N PRO A 232 -2.62 -8.27 22.63
CA PRO A 232 -2.03 -9.56 22.93
C PRO A 232 -1.32 -10.14 21.68
N VAL A 233 -0.29 -10.95 21.91
CA VAL A 233 0.47 -11.61 20.83
C VAL A 233 -0.44 -12.43 19.90
N SER A 234 -1.53 -13.01 20.41
CA SER A 234 -2.53 -13.74 19.63
C SER A 234 -3.24 -12.90 18.56
N ASP A 235 -3.22 -11.58 18.71
CA ASP A 235 -3.89 -10.65 17.82
C ASP A 235 -2.89 -9.96 16.86
N VAL A 236 -1.59 -10.23 17.01
CA VAL A 236 -0.57 -9.83 16.04
C VAL A 236 -0.66 -10.73 14.81
N THR A 237 -0.73 -10.12 13.63
CA THR A 237 -0.77 -10.79 12.33
C THR A 237 0.50 -10.47 11.55
N VAL A 238 1.30 -11.50 11.29
CA VAL A 238 2.53 -11.42 10.48
C VAL A 238 2.21 -11.74 9.02
N LEU A 239 2.50 -10.82 8.11
CA LEU A 239 2.41 -11.04 6.68
C LEU A 239 3.72 -11.63 6.15
N MET A 240 3.63 -12.66 5.29
CA MET A 240 4.79 -13.22 4.59
C MET A 240 4.38 -13.94 3.30
N LEU A 241 5.32 -14.09 2.36
CA LEU A 241 5.11 -14.89 1.16
C LEU A 241 4.95 -16.38 1.50
N ASP A 242 4.01 -17.06 0.85
CA ASP A 242 3.86 -18.52 0.93
C ASP A 242 4.91 -19.19 0.05
N ARG A 243 6.02 -19.57 0.67
CA ARG A 243 7.17 -20.18 -0.01
C ARG A 243 7.78 -21.27 0.86
N PRO A 244 8.31 -22.35 0.27
CA PRO A 244 9.01 -23.40 1.04
C PRO A 244 10.14 -22.86 1.93
N ARG A 245 10.86 -21.83 1.45
CA ARG A 245 11.93 -21.16 2.22
C ARG A 245 11.45 -20.46 3.51
N HIS A 246 10.14 -20.24 3.68
CA HIS A 246 9.57 -19.66 4.89
C HIS A 246 8.97 -20.68 5.86
N ALA A 247 9.10 -21.99 5.59
CA ALA A 247 8.50 -23.02 6.45
C ALA A 247 8.94 -22.90 7.92
N ASP A 248 10.22 -22.58 8.15
CA ASP A 248 10.74 -22.37 9.50
C ASP A 248 10.20 -21.07 10.14
N LEU A 249 10.21 -19.96 9.41
CA LEU A 249 9.64 -18.69 9.87
C LEU A 249 8.15 -18.84 10.23
N ILE A 250 7.37 -19.53 9.40
CA ILE A 250 5.96 -19.84 9.64
C ILE A 250 5.79 -20.61 10.95
N ARG A 251 6.62 -21.64 11.19
CA ARG A 251 6.61 -22.39 12.44
C ARG A 251 6.93 -21.49 13.63
N GLN A 252 8.00 -20.68 13.54
CA GLN A 252 8.40 -19.78 14.61
C GLN A 252 7.31 -18.75 14.96
N CYS A 253 6.63 -18.18 13.97
CA CYS A 253 5.49 -17.28 14.19
C CYS A 253 4.32 -17.97 14.91
N ARG A 254 3.98 -19.20 14.50
CA ARG A 254 2.93 -20.01 15.16
C ARG A 254 3.31 -20.35 16.59
N ASP A 255 4.56 -20.75 16.83
CA ASP A 255 5.06 -21.07 18.17
C ASP A 255 5.11 -19.82 19.07
N ALA A 256 5.35 -18.64 18.48
CA ALA A 256 5.25 -17.36 19.18
C ALA A 256 3.82 -17.02 19.61
N GLY A 257 2.81 -17.60 18.94
CA GLY A 257 1.39 -17.41 19.20
C GLY A 257 0.72 -16.38 18.28
N ALA A 258 1.43 -15.86 17.27
CA ALA A 258 0.89 -14.90 16.33
C ALA A 258 0.04 -15.55 15.24
N ARG A 259 -0.84 -14.75 14.63
CA ARG A 259 -1.54 -15.07 13.39
C ARG A 259 -0.61 -14.84 12.20
N ILE A 260 -0.87 -15.54 11.10
CA ILE A 260 -0.10 -15.41 9.86
C ILE A 260 -1.06 -15.13 8.72
N ARG A 261 -0.70 -14.14 7.89
CA ARG A 261 -1.30 -13.94 6.57
C ARG A 261 -0.29 -14.34 5.51
N LEU A 262 -0.60 -15.43 4.81
CA LEU A 262 0.18 -15.91 3.69
C LEU A 262 -0.32 -15.27 2.40
N ILE A 263 0.60 -14.70 1.62
CA ILE A 263 0.33 -14.16 0.28
C ILE A 263 1.13 -14.96 -0.75
N SER A 264 0.57 -15.21 -1.94
CA SER A 264 1.34 -15.92 -2.96
C SER A 264 2.39 -15.02 -3.61
N ASP A 265 2.06 -13.76 -3.86
CA ASP A 265 2.94 -12.75 -4.48
C ASP A 265 2.55 -11.38 -3.92
N GLY A 266 3.31 -10.31 -4.20
CA GLY A 266 2.93 -8.96 -3.81
C GLY A 266 3.42 -8.51 -2.43
N ASP A 267 4.73 -8.63 -2.15
CA ASP A 267 5.26 -8.21 -0.84
C ASP A 267 5.50 -6.69 -0.72
N VAL A 268 5.45 -5.91 -1.81
CA VAL A 268 5.43 -4.44 -1.76
C VAL A 268 4.14 -3.95 -1.10
N ALA A 269 2.99 -4.40 -1.60
CA ALA A 269 1.69 -4.06 -1.03
C ALA A 269 1.62 -4.46 0.45
N GLY A 270 2.05 -5.68 0.76
CA GLY A 270 2.07 -6.21 2.12
C GLY A 270 2.97 -5.41 3.07
N ALA A 271 4.12 -4.94 2.61
CA ALA A 271 4.99 -4.07 3.39
C ALA A 271 4.35 -2.71 3.66
N ILE A 272 3.64 -2.12 2.70
CA ILE A 272 2.99 -0.81 2.86
C ILE A 272 1.80 -0.91 3.82
N GLU A 273 1.06 -2.02 3.76
CA GLU A 273 -0.12 -2.24 4.59
C GLU A 273 0.18 -2.13 6.09
N VAL A 274 1.36 -2.53 6.57
CA VAL A 274 1.71 -2.48 8.01
C VAL A 274 1.72 -1.06 8.58
N ALA A 275 1.88 -0.03 7.73
CA ALA A 275 1.89 1.37 8.15
C ALA A 275 0.51 2.04 8.06
N LYS A 276 -0.52 1.34 7.54
CA LYS A 276 -1.87 1.87 7.42
C LYS A 276 -2.62 1.74 8.76
N ALA A 277 -3.27 2.82 9.20
CA ALA A 277 -4.13 2.76 10.38
C ALA A 277 -5.29 1.77 10.15
N GLY A 278 -5.50 0.86 11.11
CA GLY A 278 -6.52 -0.19 11.01
C GLY A 278 -6.20 -1.28 9.99
N ALA A 279 -4.93 -1.44 9.60
CA ALA A 279 -4.50 -2.51 8.71
C ALA A 279 -4.83 -3.91 9.27
N PRO A 280 -5.09 -4.89 8.39
CA PRO A 280 -5.30 -6.28 8.79
C PRO A 280 -4.01 -7.01 9.18
N VAL A 281 -2.86 -6.34 9.08
CA VAL A 281 -1.51 -6.87 9.32
C VAL A 281 -0.70 -5.87 10.13
N ASP A 282 0.22 -6.37 10.95
CA ASP A 282 0.95 -5.56 11.93
C ASP A 282 2.45 -5.49 11.66
N MET A 283 2.97 -6.52 11.00
CA MET A 283 4.35 -6.61 10.60
C MET A 283 4.48 -7.53 9.39
N MET A 284 5.52 -7.32 8.60
CA MET A 284 5.93 -8.23 7.53
C MET A 284 7.28 -8.84 7.87
N MET A 285 7.43 -10.14 7.63
CA MET A 285 8.72 -10.84 7.76
C MET A 285 8.94 -11.81 6.60
N GLY A 286 10.20 -12.02 6.21
CA GLY A 286 10.60 -13.11 5.32
C GLY A 286 11.49 -12.65 4.17
N ILE A 287 11.76 -13.58 3.26
CA ILE A 287 12.63 -13.41 2.10
C ILE A 287 11.80 -13.13 0.84
N GLY A 288 12.02 -11.97 0.26
CA GLY A 288 11.41 -11.49 -0.98
C GLY A 288 12.42 -10.82 -1.89
N GLY A 289 11.96 -10.22 -2.99
CA GLY A 289 12.87 -9.58 -3.93
C GLY A 289 13.52 -8.32 -3.35
N THR A 290 14.81 -8.11 -3.59
CA THR A 290 15.54 -6.93 -3.13
C THR A 290 14.99 -5.63 -3.75
N PRO A 291 14.71 -5.57 -5.08
CA PRO A 291 14.09 -4.39 -5.71
C PRO A 291 12.81 -3.93 -5.00
N GLU A 292 11.92 -4.87 -4.70
CA GLU A 292 10.65 -4.67 -4.01
C GLU A 292 10.85 -4.17 -2.57
N GLY A 293 11.93 -4.61 -1.92
CA GLY A 293 12.32 -4.11 -0.60
C GLY A 293 12.71 -2.62 -0.61
N VAL A 294 13.42 -2.17 -1.64
CA VAL A 294 13.78 -0.76 -1.82
C VAL A 294 12.53 0.09 -2.12
N ILE A 295 11.65 -0.40 -2.99
CA ILE A 295 10.36 0.26 -3.29
C ILE A 295 9.49 0.38 -2.03
N ALA A 296 9.38 -0.70 -1.24
CA ALA A 296 8.67 -0.69 0.04
C ALA A 296 9.29 0.29 1.04
N ALA A 297 10.61 0.41 1.08
CA ALA A 297 11.30 1.39 1.91
C ALA A 297 10.90 2.83 1.55
N CYS A 298 10.82 3.18 0.26
CA CYS A 298 10.35 4.50 -0.17
C CYS A 298 8.94 4.82 0.33
N ALA A 299 8.01 3.86 0.22
CA ALA A 299 6.64 4.01 0.70
C ALA A 299 6.58 4.16 2.22
N LEU A 300 7.25 3.26 2.96
CA LEU A 300 7.26 3.26 4.42
C LEU A 300 7.89 4.53 4.97
N LYS A 301 8.97 5.03 4.37
CA LYS A 301 9.56 6.32 4.73
C LYS A 301 8.56 7.47 4.62
N CYS A 302 7.72 7.47 3.58
CA CYS A 302 6.65 8.46 3.44
C CYS A 302 5.54 8.33 4.48
N MET A 303 5.30 7.13 5.02
CA MET A 303 4.23 6.84 5.99
C MET A 303 4.73 6.84 7.45
N GLY A 304 6.03 7.02 7.68
CA GLY A 304 6.66 6.92 9.00
C GLY A 304 6.85 5.48 9.51
N GLY A 305 6.70 4.48 8.64
CA GLY A 305 7.00 3.09 8.99
C GLY A 305 8.50 2.77 8.85
N HIS A 306 8.88 1.57 9.23
CA HIS A 306 10.27 1.11 9.20
C HIS A 306 10.42 -0.22 8.47
N ILE A 307 11.50 -0.37 7.72
CA ILE A 307 11.92 -1.65 7.12
C ILE A 307 13.41 -1.88 7.33
N GLN A 308 13.75 -3.12 7.63
CA GLN A 308 15.11 -3.64 7.63
C GLN A 308 15.26 -4.65 6.52
N GLY A 309 16.42 -4.63 5.87
CA GLY A 309 16.79 -5.53 4.80
C GLY A 309 18.10 -6.26 5.11
N ARG A 310 18.25 -7.51 4.68
CA ARG A 310 19.56 -8.19 4.62
C ARG A 310 19.64 -8.99 3.33
N LEU A 311 20.69 -8.79 2.54
CA LEU A 311 20.86 -9.49 1.27
C LEU A 311 20.85 -11.00 1.49
N TRP A 312 20.14 -11.72 0.62
CA TRP A 312 19.99 -13.17 0.70
C TRP A 312 20.43 -13.80 -0.63
N PRO A 313 21.75 -14.03 -0.82
CA PRO A 313 22.25 -14.72 -2.01
C PRO A 313 21.68 -16.13 -2.10
N ARG A 314 21.20 -16.53 -3.28
CA ARG A 314 20.60 -17.86 -3.49
C ARG A 314 21.63 -18.98 -3.52
N ASP A 315 22.84 -18.65 -3.95
CA ASP A 315 23.94 -19.57 -4.11
C ASP A 315 25.30 -18.87 -3.95
N GLU A 316 26.39 -19.64 -3.96
CA GLU A 316 27.74 -19.11 -3.80
C GLU A 316 28.16 -18.21 -4.97
N LYS A 317 27.57 -18.38 -6.16
CA LYS A 317 27.90 -17.55 -7.33
C LYS A 317 27.39 -16.13 -7.13
N GLU A 318 26.13 -15.97 -6.71
CA GLU A 318 25.57 -14.67 -6.34
C GLU A 318 26.31 -14.05 -5.17
N ARG A 319 26.63 -14.86 -4.15
CA ARG A 319 27.37 -14.42 -2.98
C ARG A 319 28.75 -13.86 -3.36
N ALA A 320 29.51 -14.60 -4.17
CA ALA A 320 30.81 -14.16 -4.65
C ALA A 320 30.72 -12.92 -5.53
N ALA A 321 29.71 -12.84 -6.41
CA ALA A 321 29.48 -11.67 -7.26
C ALA A 321 29.15 -10.41 -6.44
N ALA A 322 28.33 -10.55 -5.39
CA ALA A 322 27.99 -9.47 -4.48
C ALA A 322 29.23 -8.97 -3.72
N ILE A 323 30.01 -9.89 -3.13
CA ILE A 323 31.25 -9.54 -2.41
C ILE A 323 32.25 -8.88 -3.35
N ALA A 324 32.42 -9.38 -4.58
CA ALA A 324 33.32 -8.81 -5.58
C ALA A 324 32.92 -7.38 -5.99
N ARG A 325 31.62 -7.05 -5.94
CA ARG A 325 31.09 -5.69 -6.15
C ARG A 325 31.09 -4.82 -4.89
N GLY A 326 31.60 -5.33 -3.76
CA GLY A 326 31.76 -4.58 -2.50
C GLY A 326 30.55 -4.59 -1.57
N TYR A 327 29.56 -5.46 -1.81
CA TYR A 327 28.41 -5.60 -0.91
C TYR A 327 28.79 -6.37 0.36
N ASP A 328 28.39 -5.85 1.52
CA ASP A 328 28.39 -6.60 2.78
C ASP A 328 27.06 -7.36 2.93
N ILE A 329 27.10 -8.66 2.65
CA ILE A 329 25.93 -9.54 2.69
C ILE A 329 25.38 -9.77 4.11
N ASN A 330 26.18 -9.51 5.16
CA ASN A 330 25.75 -9.73 6.55
C ASN A 330 25.15 -8.46 7.16
N LYS A 331 25.39 -7.29 6.55
CA LYS A 331 24.88 -6.01 7.02
C LYS A 331 23.35 -6.01 7.01
N ILE A 332 22.76 -5.53 8.11
CA ILE A 332 21.38 -5.07 8.11
C ILE A 332 21.33 -3.69 7.46
N LEU A 333 20.67 -3.61 6.32
CA LEU A 333 20.31 -2.38 5.64
C LEU A 333 19.12 -1.76 6.35
N LEU A 334 19.32 -0.60 6.95
CA LEU A 334 18.25 0.19 7.57
C LEU A 334 17.53 1.03 6.51
N MET A 335 16.48 1.75 6.91
CA MET A 335 15.69 2.60 6.01
C MET A 335 16.57 3.55 5.18
N ASP A 336 17.52 4.24 5.81
CA ASP A 336 18.41 5.18 5.12
C ASP A 336 19.54 4.50 4.34
N ASP A 337 19.78 3.20 4.54
CA ASP A 337 20.63 2.44 3.62
C ASP A 337 19.88 2.08 2.32
N LEU A 338 18.56 1.87 2.40
CA LEU A 338 17.70 1.50 1.27
C LEU A 338 17.28 2.72 0.44
N VAL A 339 16.96 3.83 1.10
CA VAL A 339 16.58 5.09 0.45
C VAL A 339 17.05 6.30 1.28
N ARG A 340 18.00 7.04 0.73
CA ARG A 340 18.57 8.25 1.36
C ARG A 340 17.72 9.49 1.10
N GLY A 341 17.80 10.46 2.01
CA GLY A 341 17.14 11.77 1.87
C GLY A 341 15.62 11.73 1.95
N ASP A 342 14.99 12.89 1.87
CA ASP A 342 13.53 13.06 2.08
C ASP A 342 12.78 13.54 0.84
N ASP A 343 13.48 13.86 -0.25
CA ASP A 343 12.88 14.14 -1.56
C ASP A 343 12.54 12.81 -2.27
N VAL A 344 11.66 12.05 -1.61
CA VAL A 344 11.15 10.74 -2.01
C VAL A 344 9.66 10.85 -2.33
N PHE A 345 9.28 10.26 -3.46
CA PHE A 345 7.92 10.20 -3.96
C PHE A 345 7.55 8.75 -4.24
N PHE A 346 6.30 8.39 -3.96
CA PHE A 346 5.78 7.06 -4.23
C PHE A 346 4.38 7.17 -4.84
N ALA A 347 4.08 6.32 -5.82
CA ALA A 347 2.73 6.11 -6.30
C ALA A 347 2.48 4.61 -6.54
N ALA A 348 1.27 4.17 -6.22
CA ALA A 348 0.79 2.84 -6.61
C ALA A 348 -0.67 2.88 -7.03
N THR A 349 -1.06 2.02 -7.96
CA THR A 349 -2.44 1.85 -8.42
C THR A 349 -2.85 0.38 -8.40
N GLY A 350 -4.04 0.08 -7.88
CA GLY A 350 -4.56 -1.30 -7.84
C GLY A 350 -4.89 -1.84 -9.22
N VAL A 351 -4.33 -3.01 -9.56
CA VAL A 351 -4.64 -3.76 -10.78
C VAL A 351 -5.81 -4.70 -10.50
N SER A 352 -5.69 -5.50 -9.44
CA SER A 352 -6.76 -6.32 -8.88
C SER A 352 -7.09 -5.87 -7.45
N ASP A 353 -8.19 -6.37 -6.88
CA ASP A 353 -8.58 -5.97 -5.53
C ASP A 353 -7.54 -6.42 -4.50
N GLY A 354 -7.11 -5.50 -3.65
CA GLY A 354 -6.26 -5.77 -2.49
C GLY A 354 -6.74 -4.99 -1.27
N ASP A 355 -6.05 -5.15 -0.15
CA ASP A 355 -6.44 -4.50 1.10
C ASP A 355 -5.93 -3.06 1.19
N LEU A 356 -4.85 -2.76 0.44
CA LEU A 356 -4.38 -1.40 0.23
C LEU A 356 -5.25 -0.63 -0.78
N LEU A 357 -5.46 -1.17 -1.98
CA LEU A 357 -6.11 -0.50 -3.12
C LEU A 357 -7.15 -1.39 -3.80
N ARG A 358 -8.23 -0.78 -4.26
CA ARG A 358 -9.19 -1.46 -5.16
C ARG A 358 -8.58 -1.65 -6.55
N GLY A 359 -8.89 -2.78 -7.18
CA GLY A 359 -8.47 -3.04 -8.55
C GLY A 359 -9.21 -2.19 -9.58
N VAL A 360 -8.75 -2.24 -10.82
CA VAL A 360 -9.40 -1.55 -11.94
C VAL A 360 -10.84 -2.07 -12.12
N ARG A 361 -11.77 -1.17 -12.42
CA ARG A 361 -13.16 -1.53 -12.79
C ARG A 361 -13.49 -0.95 -14.14
N TYR A 362 -13.69 -1.81 -15.14
CA TYR A 362 -14.18 -1.38 -16.44
C TYR A 362 -15.71 -1.36 -16.47
N TYR A 363 -16.27 -0.35 -17.12
CA TYR A 363 -17.70 -0.19 -17.37
C TYR A 363 -17.92 0.33 -18.80
N SER A 364 -19.16 0.60 -19.18
CA SER A 364 -19.45 1.20 -20.48
C SER A 364 -18.90 2.63 -20.55
N GLY A 365 -17.80 2.83 -21.29
CA GLY A 365 -17.25 4.14 -21.65
C GLY A 365 -16.46 4.97 -20.60
N GLY A 366 -15.91 4.48 -19.47
CA GLY A 366 -15.59 3.08 -19.20
C GLY A 366 -14.58 2.56 -18.15
N ALA A 367 -14.00 3.28 -17.17
CA ALA A 367 -13.24 2.64 -16.07
C ALA A 367 -12.88 3.56 -14.90
N SER A 368 -12.68 2.96 -13.73
CA SER A 368 -12.13 3.62 -12.55
C SER A 368 -10.88 2.93 -12.02
N THR A 369 -9.96 3.71 -11.46
CA THR A 369 -8.74 3.28 -10.76
C THR A 369 -8.74 3.78 -9.33
N ASN A 370 -8.04 3.07 -8.46
CA ASN A 370 -7.79 3.50 -7.08
C ASN A 370 -6.30 3.47 -6.80
N SER A 371 -5.78 4.61 -6.37
CA SER A 371 -4.34 4.86 -6.26
C SER A 371 -3.99 5.45 -4.90
N ILE A 372 -2.75 5.23 -4.47
CA ILE A 372 -2.12 5.93 -3.35
C ILE A 372 -0.92 6.72 -3.88
N VAL A 373 -0.75 7.94 -3.39
CA VAL A 373 0.35 8.83 -3.75
C VAL A 373 0.92 9.46 -2.50
N MET A 374 2.24 9.46 -2.38
CA MET A 374 2.92 9.88 -1.15
C MET A 374 4.16 10.71 -1.47
N ARG A 375 4.47 11.65 -0.57
CA ARG A 375 5.71 12.45 -0.61
C ARG A 375 6.28 12.58 0.79
N CYS A 376 7.49 12.04 0.97
CA CYS A 376 8.18 11.97 2.27
C CYS A 376 8.33 13.34 2.93
N LYS A 377 8.96 14.30 2.24
CA LYS A 377 9.19 15.67 2.75
C LYS A 377 7.95 16.40 3.28
N SER A 378 6.76 16.08 2.77
CA SER A 378 5.51 16.71 3.21
C SER A 378 4.69 15.85 4.18
N GLY A 379 5.08 14.59 4.38
CA GLY A 379 4.28 13.58 5.09
C GLY A 379 2.90 13.32 4.47
N THR A 380 2.62 13.84 3.27
CA THR A 380 1.29 13.81 2.70
C THR A 380 1.05 12.48 1.99
N VAL A 381 0.01 11.77 2.44
CA VAL A 381 -0.53 10.55 1.82
C VAL A 381 -1.88 10.87 1.19
N ARG A 382 -2.06 10.50 -0.07
CA ARG A 382 -3.31 10.74 -0.82
C ARG A 382 -3.84 9.43 -1.35
N PHE A 383 -5.10 9.15 -1.05
CA PHE A 383 -5.87 8.15 -1.78
C PHE A 383 -6.67 8.84 -2.87
N ILE A 384 -6.54 8.36 -4.10
CA ILE A 384 -7.15 8.94 -5.29
C ILE A 384 -8.06 7.90 -5.93
N GLU A 385 -9.30 8.28 -6.19
CA GLU A 385 -10.20 7.52 -7.04
C GLU A 385 -10.41 8.32 -8.33
N THR A 386 -10.04 7.72 -9.45
CA THR A 386 -10.08 8.38 -10.76
C THR A 386 -11.10 7.69 -11.64
N TYR A 387 -11.99 8.49 -12.24
CA TYR A 387 -12.95 8.04 -13.24
C TYR A 387 -12.47 8.47 -14.61
N HIS A 388 -11.99 7.50 -15.38
CA HIS A 388 -11.51 7.72 -16.74
C HIS A 388 -12.73 7.85 -17.67
N LYS A 389 -12.62 8.62 -18.75
CA LYS A 389 -13.64 8.70 -19.81
C LYS A 389 -12.97 8.57 -21.18
N TRP A 390 -13.47 7.66 -22.02
CA TRP A 390 -12.88 7.26 -23.30
C TRP A 390 -13.23 8.32 -24.34
N THR A 391 -14.45 8.81 -24.23
CA THR A 391 -15.00 9.89 -25.01
C THR A 391 -15.10 11.13 -24.14
N LYS A 392 -14.73 12.29 -24.71
CA LYS A 392 -14.94 13.58 -24.06
C LYS A 392 -16.43 13.73 -23.71
N PRO A 393 -16.78 14.23 -22.50
CA PRO A 393 -18.16 14.55 -22.19
C PRO A 393 -18.71 15.51 -23.25
N SER A 394 -19.87 15.20 -23.84
CA SER A 394 -20.67 16.22 -24.51
C SER A 394 -21.08 17.24 -23.46
N VAL A 395 -20.91 18.53 -23.73
CA VAL A 395 -21.31 19.62 -22.83
C VAL A 395 -22.75 19.38 -22.37
N THR A 396 -22.93 19.00 -21.11
CA THR A 396 -24.23 19.10 -20.46
C THR A 396 -24.37 20.56 -20.07
N ASN A 397 -25.36 21.24 -20.64
CA ASN A 397 -25.72 22.61 -20.29
C ASN A 397 -25.80 22.73 -18.77
N ILE A 398 -24.76 23.31 -18.16
CA ILE A 398 -24.94 24.01 -16.90
C ILE A 398 -25.71 25.24 -17.32
N SER A 399 -27.04 25.18 -17.20
CA SER A 399 -27.86 26.38 -17.19
C SER A 399 -27.36 27.20 -16.01
N LEU A 400 -26.57 28.23 -16.32
CA LEU A 400 -26.44 29.38 -15.46
C LEU A 400 -27.84 29.98 -15.43
N ASP A 401 -28.64 29.59 -14.44
CA ASP A 401 -29.82 30.37 -14.11
C ASP A 401 -29.32 31.74 -13.64
N ASP A 402 -29.42 32.71 -14.54
CA ASP A 402 -29.35 34.13 -14.21
C ASP A 402 -30.51 34.44 -13.27
N SER A 403 -30.24 34.40 -11.97
CA SER A 403 -31.07 35.06 -10.97
C SER A 403 -30.17 35.70 -9.93
N ASP A 404 -29.89 37.00 -10.12
CA ASP A 404 -30.22 37.99 -9.09
C ASP A 404 -30.10 39.43 -9.64
N ASP A 405 -31.29 39.99 -9.90
CA ASP A 405 -31.80 41.24 -9.35
C ASP A 405 -30.80 42.36 -9.01
N SER A 406 -30.80 43.42 -9.81
CA SER A 406 -30.76 44.80 -9.29
C SER A 406 -31.06 45.82 -10.39
N THR A 407 -32.30 46.29 -10.45
CA THR A 407 -32.66 47.71 -10.29
C THR A 407 -34.10 47.96 -10.76
N ALA A 408 -35.02 47.93 -9.79
CA ALA A 408 -36.21 48.74 -9.86
C ALA A 408 -35.80 50.22 -9.85
N MET A 409 -35.96 50.91 -10.98
CA MET A 409 -36.47 52.28 -10.98
C MET A 409 -36.78 52.76 -12.41
N ASN A 410 -38.02 53.25 -12.52
CA ASN A 410 -38.45 54.39 -13.34
C ASN A 410 -39.22 54.12 -14.65
N ARG A 411 -40.48 54.62 -14.60
CA ARG A 411 -41.36 55.15 -15.66
C ARG A 411 -42.50 54.27 -16.19
N ARG A 412 -43.66 54.54 -15.57
CA ARG A 412 -44.99 54.64 -16.20
C ARG A 412 -44.92 55.32 -17.58
N THR A 413 -45.64 54.79 -18.57
CA THR A 413 -46.84 55.39 -19.22
C THR A 413 -47.05 54.83 -20.65
N ASN A 414 -48.32 54.58 -20.99
CA ASN A 414 -48.94 54.40 -22.33
C ASN A 414 -48.52 53.13 -23.11
N GLY A 415 -49.39 52.36 -23.77
CA GLY A 415 -50.79 52.52 -24.15
C GLY A 415 -50.99 51.81 -25.49
N ASN A 416 -52.07 51.01 -25.60
CA ASN A 416 -52.76 50.54 -26.82
C ASN A 416 -52.10 49.60 -27.85
N GLY A 417 -52.94 48.65 -28.31
CA GLY A 417 -53.03 48.18 -29.70
C GLY A 417 -52.33 46.84 -29.97
N SER A 418 -53.03 45.69 -30.02
CA SER A 418 -53.90 45.17 -31.09
C SER A 418 -53.17 44.44 -32.23
N SER A 419 -53.77 43.29 -32.61
CA SER A 419 -53.74 42.59 -33.92
C SER A 419 -52.47 41.81 -34.29
N SER A 420 -52.58 40.47 -34.41
CA SER A 420 -52.69 39.67 -35.67
C SER A 420 -51.34 39.52 -36.38
N SER A 421 -50.90 38.43 -36.99
CA SER A 421 -51.49 37.22 -37.61
C SER A 421 -50.26 36.39 -38.04
N ALA A 422 -50.22 35.08 -37.78
CA ALA A 422 -50.36 33.99 -38.76
C ALA A 422 -49.33 33.91 -39.92
N HIS A 423 -48.97 32.65 -40.23
CA HIS A 423 -48.25 32.10 -41.39
C HIS A 423 -46.71 31.97 -41.25
N HIS A 424 -46.05 30.87 -41.62
CA HIS A 424 -46.39 29.82 -42.61
C HIS A 424 -45.60 28.52 -42.34
N TYR A 425 -46.23 27.38 -42.65
CA TYR A 425 -45.61 26.05 -42.75
C TYR A 425 -44.82 25.90 -44.05
N GLY A 426 -43.70 25.16 -44.01
CA GLY A 426 -42.98 24.70 -45.20
C GLY A 426 -41.99 23.60 -44.82
N GLY A 427 -42.37 22.34 -45.01
CA GLY A 427 -41.55 21.18 -44.68
C GLY A 427 -40.53 20.80 -45.74
N ALA A 428 -39.54 19.99 -45.35
CA ALA A 428 -38.84 19.07 -46.23
C ALA A 428 -38.15 17.96 -45.41
N THR A 429 -38.65 16.74 -45.56
CA THR A 429 -38.06 15.47 -45.14
C THR A 429 -36.98 14.99 -46.11
N ARG A 430 -35.90 14.39 -45.60
CA ARG A 430 -35.09 13.23 -46.10
C ARG A 430 -33.68 13.33 -45.49
N GLY A 431 -32.98 12.28 -45.05
CA GLY A 431 -33.23 10.85 -45.05
C GLY A 431 -32.20 10.18 -44.11
N ARG A 432 -32.57 9.02 -43.57
CA ARG A 432 -31.73 8.19 -42.70
C ARG A 432 -30.69 7.45 -43.52
N GLY A 433 -29.42 7.51 -43.11
CA GLY A 433 -28.36 6.60 -43.51
C GLY A 433 -27.82 5.88 -42.29
N ALA A 434 -28.11 4.58 -42.20
CA ALA A 434 -27.59 3.68 -41.18
C ALA A 434 -26.14 3.30 -41.53
N GLY A 435 -25.20 3.62 -40.65
CA GLY A 435 -23.80 3.19 -40.73
C GLY A 435 -23.54 2.09 -39.69
N GLN A 436 -23.24 0.89 -40.19
CA GLN A 436 -22.87 -0.31 -39.43
C GLN A 436 -21.66 -0.07 -38.52
N ARG A 437 -21.71 -0.58 -37.29
CA ARG A 437 -20.55 -0.75 -36.40
C ARG A 437 -19.98 -2.16 -36.60
N PRO A 438 -18.65 -2.34 -36.74
CA PRO A 438 -18.04 -3.66 -36.78
C PRO A 438 -17.85 -4.26 -35.36
N PRO A 439 -17.76 -5.59 -35.23
CA PRO A 439 -17.64 -6.25 -33.94
C PRO A 439 -16.17 -6.46 -33.54
N TRP A 440 -15.74 -5.73 -32.52
CA TRP A 440 -14.74 -6.16 -31.53
C TRP A 440 -14.78 -5.22 -30.32
#